data_AF-A0A9P6F670-F1
#
_entry.id   AF-A0A9P6F670-F1
#
_cell.length_a   1.000
_cell.length_b   1.000
_cell.length_c   1.000
_cell.angle_alpha   90.00
_cell.angle_beta   90.00
_cell.angle_gamma   90.00
#
_symmetry.space_group_name_H-M   'P 1'
#
loop_
_entity.id
_entity.type
_entity.pdbx_description
1 polymer ?
#
loop_
_entity_poly.entity_id
_entity_poly.type
_entity_poly.pdbx_seq_one_letter_code
_entity_poly.pdbx_strand_id
1 'polypeptide(L)'
;MIQDHKPVASLTRRSSSDQEDNLASLDPNPINSTATTTATRRHIATIPKPNSPNPAPIPDAAAQGGPVRTKTDKPRPTRSLADLLVANRLYWTLAVILLAALFVFIPQAHERLFSRELHASRPWPNNITSAHCRKAHPGRPLVQYVLMVDAGSMGSRIHVYKFNYCNATPELEGDTFGHVEPGLSSYDGDSEGAAKSLDKLLDLALKTVPTYLHSSTPVAVKATAGLRLLGEDKSEMILAAVRRRLGSMYPFPIVEDQGVAVMDGADEGVYAWVTVNYLLGRFKSFKKIPTVAILDLGGASTQVVFEPRVVGGHSVAQGGHRYPMNFNGNEYVLYQHSHLGYGLIMARSQINNYVVANPLDSNHGVSLGDKEYAHPCQPVGTRQDFVTADNEQVVLVGVSDPTDQCKAMVEAIFYKHKKCDMSPCSFNGVYQPSLHATAEDDIYAFSFFFDLTAPFRLGSATLAQEMTIGEIEELAERVCIGDEDGFLEFQGSAEAMKELRKSANICMDLRFIYGLLQHGYGIPKARKIKLAKKLKGYETGWTVGGSIAILEDNWFVGSLI
;
A
#
# COMPACT_ATOMS: atom_id res chain seq x y z
N MET A 1 68.86 5.62 16.42
CA MET A 1 69.12 6.63 15.37
C MET A 1 67.78 7.26 15.06
N ILE A 2 67.30 8.26 15.81
CA ILE A 2 67.67 9.69 15.73
C ILE A 2 67.75 10.14 14.27
N GLN A 3 66.69 10.79 13.76
CA GLN A 3 66.70 12.25 13.59
C GLN A 3 65.30 12.80 13.32
N ASP A 4 65.00 13.86 14.07
CA ASP A 4 63.86 14.75 14.03
C ASP A 4 63.71 15.52 12.72
N HIS A 5 62.47 15.85 12.36
CA HIS A 5 62.15 17.20 11.87
C HIS A 5 60.83 17.70 12.46
N LYS A 6 60.93 18.88 13.07
CA LYS A 6 59.88 19.71 13.67
C LYS A 6 59.65 20.95 12.75
N PRO A 7 58.65 21.82 13.01
CA PRO A 7 57.57 22.16 12.08
C PRO A 7 57.65 23.59 11.52
N VAL A 8 56.75 23.93 10.58
CA VAL A 8 56.48 25.32 10.16
C VAL A 8 54.99 25.64 10.34
N ALA A 9 54.76 26.86 10.82
CA ALA A 9 53.53 27.35 11.42
C ALA A 9 52.50 27.95 10.44
N SER A 10 51.26 27.92 10.93
CA SER A 10 50.09 28.78 10.70
C SER A 10 50.20 30.01 9.77
N LEU A 11 49.20 30.13 8.90
CA LEU A 11 48.64 31.43 8.49
C LEU A 11 47.12 31.38 8.55
N THR A 12 46.57 32.06 9.56
CA THR A 12 45.18 32.49 9.68
C THR A 12 44.90 33.64 8.71
N ARG A 13 43.77 33.59 7.99
CA ARG A 13 43.15 34.79 7.40
C ARG A 13 41.69 34.87 7.81
N ARG A 14 41.36 36.04 8.37
CA ARG A 14 40.03 36.49 8.79
C ARG A 14 39.18 36.90 7.59
N SER A 15 37.88 36.72 7.82
CA SER A 15 36.68 37.36 7.26
C SER A 15 36.83 38.73 6.57
N SER A 16 36.01 38.92 5.53
CA SER A 16 35.23 40.15 5.37
C SER A 16 33.88 39.83 4.72
N SER A 17 32.85 40.44 5.27
CA SER A 17 31.45 40.42 4.91
C SER A 17 31.11 41.42 3.79
N ASP A 18 29.86 41.29 3.32
CA ASP A 18 29.01 42.31 2.71
C ASP A 18 29.28 42.75 1.26
N GLN A 19 28.37 42.35 0.36
CA GLN A 19 27.56 43.36 -0.35
C GLN A 19 26.29 42.74 -0.95
N GLU A 20 25.15 43.28 -0.50
CA GLU A 20 23.84 43.21 -1.13
C GLU A 20 23.88 43.86 -2.51
N ASP A 21 23.21 43.26 -3.49
CA ASP A 21 22.67 43.99 -4.63
C ASP A 21 21.26 43.48 -4.97
N ASN A 22 20.30 44.39 -4.85
CA ASN A 22 18.93 44.29 -5.34
C ASN A 22 18.93 44.46 -6.86
N LEU A 23 18.26 43.57 -7.61
CA LEU A 23 17.61 43.99 -8.85
C LEU A 23 16.42 43.10 -9.20
N ALA A 24 15.41 43.78 -9.74
CA ALA A 24 14.01 43.38 -9.76
C ALA A 24 13.62 42.61 -11.03
N SER A 25 12.53 41.84 -10.87
CA SER A 25 11.42 41.63 -11.80
C SER A 25 11.71 41.49 -13.30
N LEU A 26 11.48 40.29 -13.84
CA LEU A 26 10.84 40.12 -15.16
C LEU A 26 10.02 38.82 -15.18
N ASP A 27 8.69 38.98 -15.09
CA ASP A 27 7.69 38.01 -15.56
C ASP A 27 7.80 37.81 -17.08
N PRO A 28 7.43 36.63 -17.58
CA PRO A 28 6.70 36.56 -18.84
C PRO A 28 5.34 35.85 -18.66
N ASN A 29 4.28 36.61 -18.96
CA ASN A 29 2.92 36.12 -19.13
C ASN A 29 2.79 35.07 -20.26
N PRO A 30 1.76 34.21 -20.19
CA PRO A 30 1.54 33.12 -21.13
C PRO A 30 0.85 33.58 -22.43
N ILE A 31 1.25 32.98 -23.54
CA ILE A 31 0.64 33.17 -24.86
C ILE A 31 -0.58 32.27 -24.99
N ASN A 32 -1.75 32.89 -25.11
CA ASN A 32 -2.97 32.31 -25.65
C ASN A 32 -2.81 32.06 -27.17
N SER A 33 -3.24 30.89 -27.65
CA SER A 33 -3.73 30.78 -29.02
C SER A 33 -5.09 30.08 -29.03
N THR A 34 -6.05 30.77 -29.64
CA THR A 34 -7.41 30.32 -29.93
C THR A 34 -7.46 29.92 -31.39
N ALA A 35 -8.13 28.80 -31.71
CA ALA A 35 -8.73 28.58 -33.02
C ALA A 35 -10.04 27.81 -32.83
N THR A 36 -11.10 28.40 -33.40
CA THR A 36 -12.51 28.03 -33.29
C THR A 36 -13.00 27.57 -34.66
N THR A 37 -13.83 26.51 -34.72
CA THR A 37 -14.96 26.27 -35.67
C THR A 37 -15.50 24.83 -35.43
N THR A 38 -16.78 24.45 -35.39
CA THR A 38 -18.12 25.10 -35.51
C THR A 38 -19.20 24.08 -35.07
N ALA A 39 -20.23 24.57 -34.35
CA ALA A 39 -21.67 24.19 -34.23
C ALA A 39 -22.14 22.71 -34.37
N THR A 40 -23.10 22.21 -33.58
CA THR A 40 -24.53 22.59 -33.72
C THR A 40 -25.37 22.34 -32.44
N ARG A 41 -26.28 23.30 -32.17
CA ARG A 41 -27.32 23.46 -31.12
C ARG A 41 -28.35 22.31 -30.99
N ARG A 42 -28.98 22.17 -29.80
CA ARG A 42 -30.33 22.70 -29.45
C ARG A 42 -30.76 22.52 -27.97
N HIS A 43 -31.12 23.66 -27.34
CA HIS A 43 -32.13 24.04 -26.31
C HIS A 43 -32.38 23.18 -25.04
N ILE A 44 -32.27 23.68 -23.78
CA ILE A 44 -32.90 24.82 -23.02
C ILE A 44 -34.43 24.62 -22.85
N ALA A 45 -35.11 24.83 -21.69
CA ALA A 45 -34.78 25.04 -20.27
C ALA A 45 -36.08 25.04 -19.44
N THR A 46 -35.88 25.09 -18.12
CA THR A 46 -36.75 25.18 -16.93
C THR A 46 -37.62 26.44 -16.72
N ILE A 47 -38.79 26.22 -16.05
CA ILE A 47 -39.51 26.92 -14.92
C ILE A 47 -39.60 28.49 -14.92
N PRO A 48 -40.77 29.11 -14.57
CA PRO A 48 -41.01 29.65 -13.19
C PRO A 48 -42.48 29.71 -12.66
N LYS A 49 -42.64 29.85 -11.33
CA LYS A 49 -43.87 30.19 -10.55
C LYS A 49 -44.37 31.64 -10.78
N PRO A 50 -45.59 32.01 -10.33
CA PRO A 50 -45.69 33.10 -9.32
C PRO A 50 -46.88 33.05 -8.31
N ASN A 51 -46.94 34.10 -7.49
CA ASN A 51 -47.62 34.40 -6.20
C ASN A 51 -49.17 34.57 -6.15
N SER A 52 -49.73 34.52 -4.93
CA SER A 52 -51.07 35.01 -4.49
C SER A 52 -51.15 36.55 -4.36
N PRO A 53 -52.34 37.22 -4.25
CA PRO A 53 -53.12 37.32 -2.98
C PRO A 53 -54.69 37.46 -3.05
N ASN A 54 -55.35 37.24 -1.89
CA ASN A 54 -56.72 37.54 -1.30
C ASN A 54 -57.67 38.63 -1.91
N PRO A 55 -58.93 38.90 -1.42
CA PRO A 55 -59.81 38.29 -0.35
C PRO A 55 -61.35 38.15 -0.69
N ALA A 56 -62.15 37.72 0.32
CA ALA A 56 -63.61 37.43 0.41
C ALA A 56 -64.58 38.67 0.33
N PRO A 57 -65.95 38.58 0.42
CA PRO A 57 -66.73 38.18 1.64
C PRO A 57 -68.16 37.51 1.51
N ILE A 58 -68.54 36.79 2.58
CA ILE A 58 -69.81 36.53 3.37
C ILE A 58 -71.08 37.38 3.01
N PRO A 59 -72.38 37.07 3.38
CA PRO A 59 -72.84 36.32 4.58
C PRO A 59 -74.25 35.62 4.62
N ASP A 60 -74.60 35.18 5.86
CA ASP A 60 -75.92 35.03 6.53
C ASP A 60 -76.65 33.67 6.53
N ALA A 61 -77.33 33.22 7.60
CA ALA A 61 -77.53 33.68 8.99
C ALA A 61 -78.11 32.54 9.87
N ALA A 62 -77.99 32.71 11.18
CA ALA A 62 -78.44 31.84 12.27
C ALA A 62 -79.94 31.98 12.61
N ALA A 63 -80.49 31.05 13.41
CA ALA A 63 -81.13 31.38 14.70
C ALA A 63 -81.66 30.15 15.46
N GLN A 64 -81.52 30.21 16.79
CA GLN A 64 -81.91 29.25 17.83
C GLN A 64 -83.29 29.58 18.42
N GLY A 65 -83.86 28.65 19.22
CA GLY A 65 -84.76 29.05 20.32
C GLY A 65 -85.63 27.96 20.97
N GLY A 66 -85.21 27.46 22.15
CA GLY A 66 -86.02 27.44 23.40
C GLY A 66 -87.09 26.34 23.67
N PRO A 67 -87.49 26.11 24.94
CA PRO A 67 -87.72 24.77 25.54
C PRO A 67 -89.11 24.53 26.20
N VAL A 68 -89.39 23.31 26.73
CA VAL A 68 -90.09 23.00 28.03
C VAL A 68 -90.34 21.47 28.26
N ARG A 69 -89.78 20.96 29.38
CA ARG A 69 -90.19 19.99 30.44
C ARG A 69 -91.28 18.87 30.25
N THR A 70 -90.90 17.60 30.53
CA THR A 70 -91.34 16.68 31.65
C THR A 70 -91.58 15.18 31.32
N LYS A 71 -91.20 14.33 32.30
CA LYS A 71 -91.70 12.99 32.73
C LYS A 71 -91.21 11.69 32.04
N THR A 72 -90.27 11.05 32.74
CA THR A 72 -90.18 9.62 33.16
C THR A 72 -91.11 8.57 32.53
N ASP A 73 -90.52 7.52 31.94
CA ASP A 73 -90.73 6.13 32.36
C ASP A 73 -89.65 5.17 31.79
N LYS A 74 -89.25 4.16 32.58
CA LYS A 74 -88.21 3.15 32.27
C LYS A 74 -88.65 2.14 31.20
N PRO A 75 -87.72 1.62 30.39
CA PRO A 75 -87.74 0.19 30.06
C PRO A 75 -86.40 -0.54 30.22
N ARG A 76 -86.49 -1.87 30.27
CA ARG A 76 -85.46 -2.91 30.47
C ARG A 76 -84.28 -2.80 29.49
N PRO A 77 -83.06 -3.27 29.84
CA PRO A 77 -81.95 -3.27 28.91
C PRO A 77 -82.09 -4.43 27.92
N THR A 78 -82.50 -4.12 26.70
CA THR A 78 -82.18 -4.94 25.52
C THR A 78 -80.75 -4.58 25.10
N ARG A 79 -79.80 -5.53 25.21
CA ARG A 79 -78.43 -5.37 24.68
C ARG A 79 -78.52 -4.98 23.21
N SER A 80 -77.93 -3.85 22.84
CA SER A 80 -78.03 -3.34 21.47
C SER A 80 -77.01 -4.01 20.56
N LEU A 81 -77.23 -3.96 19.24
CA LEU A 81 -76.27 -4.42 18.23
C LEU A 81 -74.85 -3.82 18.41
N ALA A 82 -74.72 -2.68 19.10
CA ALA A 82 -73.41 -2.11 19.45
C ALA A 82 -72.63 -2.97 20.45
N ASP A 83 -73.31 -3.61 21.42
CA ASP A 83 -72.66 -4.46 22.43
C ASP A 83 -72.10 -5.76 21.82
N LEU A 84 -72.77 -6.29 20.80
CA LEU A 84 -72.31 -7.44 20.01
C LEU A 84 -71.13 -7.09 19.09
N LEU A 85 -71.07 -5.86 18.56
CA LEU A 85 -69.96 -5.39 17.74
C LEU A 85 -68.71 -5.05 18.56
N VAL A 86 -68.86 -4.55 19.79
CA VAL A 86 -67.73 -4.31 20.71
C VAL A 86 -67.16 -5.63 21.25
N ALA A 87 -68.01 -6.60 21.60
CA ALA A 87 -67.54 -7.93 22.02
C ALA A 87 -66.77 -8.66 20.90
N ASN A 88 -67.18 -8.52 19.64
CA ASN A 88 -66.48 -9.11 18.49
C ASN A 88 -65.13 -8.41 18.22
N ARG A 89 -65.04 -7.09 18.42
CA ARG A 89 -63.74 -6.38 18.34
C ARG A 89 -62.79 -6.76 19.47
N LEU A 90 -63.29 -6.95 20.69
CA LEU A 90 -62.48 -7.39 21.83
C LEU A 90 -61.96 -8.82 21.65
N TYR A 91 -62.77 -9.70 21.04
CA TYR A 91 -62.39 -11.07 20.75
C TYR A 91 -61.30 -11.14 19.68
N TRP A 92 -61.42 -10.33 18.62
CA TRP A 92 -60.40 -10.25 17.57
C TRP A 92 -59.11 -9.57 18.04
N THR A 93 -59.17 -8.54 18.89
CA THR A 93 -57.95 -7.95 19.46
C THR A 93 -57.24 -8.90 20.42
N LEU A 94 -57.98 -9.63 21.26
CA LEU A 94 -57.39 -10.67 22.12
C LEU A 94 -56.79 -11.82 21.30
N ALA A 95 -57.46 -12.28 20.24
CA ALA A 95 -56.94 -13.32 19.36
C ALA A 95 -55.65 -12.90 18.64
N VAL A 96 -55.57 -11.65 18.16
CA VAL A 96 -54.36 -11.10 17.52
C VAL A 96 -53.22 -10.94 18.53
N ILE A 97 -53.51 -10.51 19.76
CA ILE A 97 -52.50 -10.43 20.83
C ILE A 97 -51.99 -11.82 21.21
N LEU A 98 -52.87 -12.84 21.28
CA LEU A 98 -52.48 -14.21 21.59
C LEU A 98 -51.63 -14.84 20.46
N LEU A 99 -51.99 -14.57 19.19
CA LEU A 99 -51.21 -15.00 18.01
C LEU A 99 -49.85 -14.30 17.93
N ALA A 100 -49.80 -13.00 18.25
CA ALA A 100 -48.54 -12.25 18.32
C ALA A 100 -47.66 -12.74 19.49
N ALA A 101 -48.26 -13.06 20.65
CA ALA A 101 -47.54 -13.65 21.76
C ALA A 101 -47.00 -15.06 21.40
N LEU A 102 -47.75 -15.88 20.68
CA LEU A 102 -47.27 -17.16 20.16
C LEU A 102 -46.09 -16.96 19.18
N PHE A 103 -46.13 -15.96 18.30
CA PHE A 103 -45.02 -15.65 17.39
C PHE A 103 -43.78 -15.05 18.08
N VAL A 104 -43.91 -14.42 19.24
CA VAL A 104 -42.79 -13.85 20.01
C VAL A 104 -42.18 -14.86 20.99
N PHE A 105 -43.01 -15.73 21.60
CA PHE A 105 -42.55 -16.67 22.63
C PHE A 105 -42.22 -18.09 22.12
N ILE A 106 -42.75 -18.54 20.97
CA ILE A 106 -42.38 -19.83 20.38
C ILE A 106 -40.92 -19.84 19.86
N PRO A 107 -40.38 -18.78 19.22
CA PRO A 107 -38.97 -18.74 18.85
C PRO A 107 -38.04 -18.77 20.07
N GLN A 108 -38.41 -18.08 21.17
CA GLN A 108 -37.60 -18.03 22.39
C GLN A 108 -37.60 -19.35 23.19
N ALA A 109 -38.68 -20.13 23.15
CA ALA A 109 -38.72 -21.44 23.80
C ALA A 109 -37.98 -22.51 22.98
N HIS A 110 -38.00 -22.43 21.65
CA HIS A 110 -37.23 -23.33 20.78
C HIS A 110 -35.73 -23.00 20.81
N GLU A 111 -35.35 -21.72 20.86
CA GLU A 111 -33.95 -21.31 21.07
C GLU A 111 -33.41 -21.77 22.43
N ARG A 112 -34.19 -21.64 23.51
CA ARG A 112 -33.72 -22.06 24.85
C ARG A 112 -33.62 -23.58 25.04
N LEU A 113 -34.34 -24.38 24.27
CA LEU A 113 -34.25 -25.85 24.31
C LEU A 113 -33.19 -26.40 23.33
N PHE A 114 -32.83 -25.69 22.26
CA PHE A 114 -31.74 -26.06 21.35
C PHE A 114 -30.35 -25.51 21.75
N SER A 115 -30.27 -24.46 22.57
CA SER A 115 -28.98 -23.88 22.99
C SER A 115 -28.22 -24.63 24.10
N ARG A 116 -28.63 -25.85 24.47
CA ARG A 116 -27.99 -26.58 25.58
C ARG A 116 -27.23 -27.85 25.19
N GLU A 117 -26.99 -28.08 23.89
CA GLU A 117 -26.25 -29.25 23.43
C GLU A 117 -25.26 -29.02 22.26
N LEU A 118 -24.73 -27.80 22.10
CA LEU A 118 -23.75 -27.49 21.04
C LEU A 118 -22.48 -26.80 21.56
N HIS A 119 -21.85 -27.37 22.59
CA HIS A 119 -20.42 -27.17 22.85
C HIS A 119 -19.74 -28.47 23.24
N ALA A 120 -19.97 -29.53 22.46
CA ALA A 120 -18.94 -30.54 22.29
C ALA A 120 -18.01 -30.05 21.18
N SER A 121 -16.90 -29.42 21.58
CA SER A 121 -15.73 -29.19 20.71
C SER A 121 -15.47 -30.45 19.88
N ARG A 122 -15.69 -30.40 18.56
CA ARG A 122 -15.22 -31.48 17.68
C ARG A 122 -13.73 -31.69 17.99
N PRO A 123 -13.29 -32.92 18.33
CA PRO A 123 -11.89 -33.16 18.59
C PRO A 123 -11.08 -32.77 17.36
N TRP A 124 -10.10 -31.91 17.55
CA TRP A 124 -9.13 -31.52 16.53
C TRP A 124 -8.53 -32.80 15.91
N PRO A 125 -8.38 -32.87 14.57
CA PRO A 125 -7.73 -34.01 13.94
C PRO A 125 -6.36 -34.26 14.56
N ASN A 126 -6.06 -35.50 14.96
CA ASN A 126 -4.81 -35.87 15.65
C ASN A 126 -3.52 -35.56 14.85
N ASN A 127 -3.65 -35.24 13.57
CA ASN A 127 -2.55 -34.93 12.65
C ASN A 127 -2.29 -33.42 12.46
N ILE A 128 -3.14 -32.53 12.95
CA ILE A 128 -2.86 -31.08 12.96
C ILE A 128 -2.09 -30.77 14.23
N THR A 129 -0.81 -30.47 14.09
CA THR A 129 0.04 -30.06 15.21
C THR A 129 0.61 -28.67 14.96
N SER A 130 0.70 -27.89 16.03
CA SER A 130 1.57 -26.72 16.10
C SER A 130 2.87 -27.12 16.79
N ALA A 131 3.99 -26.58 16.32
CA ALA A 131 5.28 -26.71 17.00
C ALA A 131 5.32 -25.93 18.33
N HIS A 132 4.40 -24.98 18.54
CA HIS A 132 4.43 -24.02 19.64
C HIS A 132 3.47 -24.36 20.79
N CYS A 133 2.33 -25.00 20.50
CA CYS A 133 1.38 -25.43 21.52
C CYS A 133 0.53 -26.62 21.10
N ARG A 134 -0.09 -27.27 22.09
CA ARG A 134 -1.03 -28.39 21.89
C ARG A 134 -2.49 -27.98 22.03
N LYS A 135 -2.77 -26.80 22.57
CA LYS A 135 -4.11 -26.29 22.83
C LYS A 135 -4.22 -24.90 22.22
N ALA A 136 -5.25 -24.71 21.41
CA ALA A 136 -5.58 -23.41 20.84
C ALA A 136 -6.17 -22.45 21.89
N HIS A 137 -6.06 -21.16 21.62
CA HIS A 137 -6.83 -20.14 22.30
C HIS A 137 -8.33 -20.42 22.13
N PRO A 138 -9.16 -20.24 23.18
CA PRO A 138 -10.61 -20.45 23.07
C PRO A 138 -11.22 -19.70 21.88
N GLY A 139 -12.08 -20.38 21.12
CA GLY A 139 -12.76 -19.82 19.95
C GLY A 139 -11.92 -19.75 18.67
N ARG A 140 -10.64 -20.15 18.69
CA ARG A 140 -9.76 -20.17 17.51
C ARG A 140 -9.30 -21.58 17.16
N PRO A 141 -8.97 -21.83 15.88
CA PRO A 141 -8.35 -23.08 15.47
C PRO A 141 -6.90 -23.23 15.95
N LEU A 142 -6.39 -24.46 16.15
CA LEU A 142 -4.98 -24.62 16.54
C LEU A 142 -4.02 -24.08 15.47
N VAL A 143 -4.32 -24.35 14.20
CA VAL A 143 -3.54 -23.92 13.03
C VAL A 143 -4.49 -23.47 11.92
N GLN A 144 -4.09 -22.43 11.17
CA GLN A 144 -4.70 -22.03 9.89
C GLN A 144 -3.62 -21.83 8.83
N TYR A 145 -3.99 -22.09 7.57
CA TYR A 145 -3.16 -21.79 6.41
C TYR A 145 -3.74 -20.63 5.62
N VAL A 146 -2.88 -19.84 4.98
CA VAL A 146 -3.26 -18.81 4.00
C VAL A 146 -2.33 -18.92 2.81
N LEU A 147 -2.89 -18.90 1.60
CA LEU A 147 -2.12 -18.84 0.36
C LEU A 147 -2.13 -17.40 -0.14
N MET A 148 -0.95 -16.78 -0.17
CA MET A 148 -0.78 -15.43 -0.69
C MET A 148 0.09 -15.47 -1.94
N VAL A 149 -0.49 -15.13 -3.09
CA VAL A 149 0.25 -14.99 -4.35
C VAL A 149 0.54 -13.51 -4.59
N ASP A 150 1.83 -13.16 -4.59
CA ASP A 150 2.35 -11.87 -5.01
C ASP A 150 2.68 -11.91 -6.51
N ALA A 151 1.84 -11.29 -7.32
CA ALA A 151 2.05 -11.17 -8.76
C ALA A 151 2.82 -9.87 -9.08
N GLY A 152 4.15 -9.97 -8.96
CA GLY A 152 5.10 -8.91 -9.29
C GLY A 152 5.30 -8.73 -10.80
N SER A 153 5.95 -7.62 -11.18
CA SER A 153 6.28 -7.32 -12.59
C SER A 153 7.32 -8.28 -13.19
N MET A 154 8.28 -8.74 -12.38
CA MET A 154 9.36 -9.62 -12.83
C MET A 154 9.03 -11.12 -12.72
N GLY A 155 8.06 -11.47 -11.87
CA GLY A 155 7.74 -12.84 -11.53
C GLY A 155 6.58 -12.91 -10.54
N SER A 156 5.99 -14.09 -10.40
CA SER A 156 4.93 -14.35 -9.42
C SER A 156 5.43 -15.29 -8.32
N ARG A 157 5.08 -15.00 -7.08
CA ARG A 157 5.50 -15.74 -5.88
C ARG A 157 4.30 -16.24 -5.13
N ILE A 158 4.39 -17.41 -4.50
CA ILE A 158 3.41 -17.88 -3.52
C ILE A 158 4.07 -18.06 -2.16
N HIS A 159 3.37 -17.63 -1.13
CA HIS A 159 3.63 -18.00 0.25
C HIS A 159 2.48 -18.87 0.75
N VAL A 160 2.80 -20.06 1.22
CA VAL A 160 1.88 -20.94 1.93
C VAL A 160 2.17 -20.77 3.41
N TYR A 161 1.53 -19.78 4.02
CA TYR A 161 1.74 -19.48 5.42
C TYR A 161 0.97 -20.43 6.32
N LYS A 162 1.62 -20.86 7.40
CA LYS A 162 1.01 -21.61 8.50
C LYS A 162 1.03 -20.72 9.74
N PHE A 163 -0.14 -20.40 10.27
CA PHE A 163 -0.30 -19.67 11.52
C PHE A 163 -0.83 -20.60 12.61
N ASN A 164 -0.46 -20.37 13.86
CA ASN A 164 -1.07 -20.99 15.03
C ASN A 164 -1.81 -19.96 15.88
N TYR A 165 -2.77 -20.43 16.67
CA TYR A 165 -3.43 -19.61 17.69
C TYR A 165 -3.16 -20.18 19.07
N CYS A 166 -1.88 -20.25 19.46
CA CYS A 166 -1.52 -20.46 20.86
C CYS A 166 -1.99 -19.28 21.73
N ASN A 167 -2.20 -18.11 21.12
CA ASN A 167 -2.74 -16.89 21.71
C ASN A 167 -3.94 -16.37 20.90
N ALA A 168 -4.54 -15.26 21.33
CA ALA A 168 -5.69 -14.65 20.66
C ALA A 168 -5.38 -14.16 19.23
N THR A 169 -4.14 -13.71 18.99
CA THR A 169 -3.64 -13.26 17.70
C THR A 169 -2.87 -14.39 16.99
N PRO A 170 -2.92 -14.45 15.64
CA PRO A 170 -2.22 -15.48 14.88
C PRO A 170 -0.71 -15.32 15.02
N GLU A 171 -0.01 -16.40 15.33
CA GLU A 171 1.46 -16.48 15.32
C GLU A 171 1.95 -17.26 14.10
N LEU A 172 2.81 -16.64 13.29
CA LEU A 172 3.37 -17.23 12.09
C LEU A 172 4.36 -18.34 12.46
N GLU A 173 4.05 -19.56 12.05
CA GLU A 173 4.78 -20.79 12.37
C GLU A 173 5.56 -21.35 11.18
N GLY A 174 5.12 -21.08 9.95
CA GLY A 174 5.81 -21.57 8.76
C GLY A 174 5.44 -20.82 7.50
N ASP A 175 6.33 -20.91 6.51
CA ASP A 175 6.17 -20.36 5.17
C ASP A 175 6.78 -21.35 4.17
N THR A 176 5.97 -21.85 3.23
CA THR A 176 6.49 -22.53 2.05
C THR A 176 6.43 -21.59 0.86
N PHE A 177 7.60 -21.27 0.32
CA PHE A 177 7.79 -20.31 -0.75
C PHE A 177 7.93 -20.99 -2.12
N GLY A 178 7.30 -20.41 -3.14
CA GLY A 178 7.52 -20.75 -4.55
C GLY A 178 7.61 -19.51 -5.42
N HIS A 179 8.35 -19.58 -6.52
CA HIS A 179 8.53 -18.47 -7.46
C HIS A 179 8.54 -18.96 -8.92
N VAL A 180 7.93 -18.20 -9.81
CA VAL A 180 7.96 -18.41 -11.27
C VAL A 180 8.20 -17.09 -12.00
N GLU A 181 8.87 -17.19 -13.15
CA GLU A 181 9.08 -16.09 -14.10
C GLU A 181 8.56 -16.51 -15.49
N PRO A 182 8.09 -15.57 -16.33
CA PRO A 182 7.95 -14.14 -16.05
C PRO A 182 6.70 -13.79 -15.21
N GLY A 183 6.54 -12.52 -14.86
CA GLY A 183 5.36 -11.98 -14.15
C GLY A 183 4.10 -11.97 -15.02
N LEU A 184 2.92 -11.76 -14.39
CA LEU A 184 1.64 -11.76 -15.11
C LEU A 184 1.56 -10.70 -16.22
N SER A 185 2.23 -9.56 -16.04
CA SER A 185 2.24 -8.47 -17.01
C SER A 185 2.98 -8.79 -18.32
N SER A 186 3.77 -9.88 -18.36
CA SER A 186 4.53 -10.27 -19.56
C SER A 186 3.70 -11.06 -20.59
N TYR A 187 2.48 -11.47 -20.22
CA TYR A 187 1.59 -12.24 -21.08
C TYR A 187 0.62 -11.32 -21.84
N ASP A 188 1.16 -10.30 -22.52
CA ASP A 188 0.34 -9.27 -23.20
C ASP A 188 -0.60 -9.89 -24.23
N GLY A 189 -1.90 -9.95 -23.89
CA GLY A 189 -2.95 -10.56 -24.72
C GLY A 189 -3.22 -12.05 -24.49
N ASP A 190 -2.39 -12.77 -23.71
CA ASP A 190 -2.60 -14.19 -23.38
C ASP A 190 -2.99 -14.39 -21.90
N SER A 191 -4.24 -14.01 -21.56
CA SER A 191 -4.75 -14.11 -20.19
C SER A 191 -4.80 -15.54 -19.65
N GLU A 192 -5.05 -16.53 -20.50
CA GLU A 192 -5.10 -17.94 -20.10
C GLU A 192 -3.69 -18.48 -19.83
N GLY A 193 -2.69 -18.11 -20.65
CA GLY A 193 -1.28 -18.37 -20.38
C GLY A 193 -0.81 -17.72 -19.08
N ALA A 194 -1.22 -16.48 -18.83
CA ALA A 194 -0.94 -15.77 -17.57
C ALA A 194 -1.47 -16.54 -16.36
N ALA A 195 -2.74 -16.98 -16.41
CA ALA A 195 -3.34 -17.76 -15.33
C ALA A 195 -2.64 -19.13 -15.16
N LYS A 196 -2.35 -19.82 -16.25
CA LYS A 196 -1.65 -21.12 -16.26
C LYS A 196 -0.23 -21.04 -15.69
N SER A 197 0.42 -19.89 -15.81
CA SER A 197 1.76 -19.69 -15.24
C SER A 197 1.82 -19.92 -13.72
N LEU A 198 0.68 -19.72 -13.03
CA LEU A 198 0.56 -19.90 -11.58
C LEU A 198 0.40 -21.36 -11.14
N ASP A 199 0.22 -22.33 -12.05
CA ASP A 199 -0.02 -23.73 -11.71
C ASP A 199 1.07 -24.33 -10.84
N LYS A 200 2.34 -24.06 -11.19
CA LYS A 200 3.48 -24.59 -10.43
C LYS A 200 3.46 -24.12 -8.96
N LEU A 201 2.96 -22.91 -8.72
CA LEU A 201 2.83 -22.33 -7.39
C LEU A 201 1.65 -22.95 -6.63
N LEU A 202 0.51 -23.13 -7.29
CA LEU A 202 -0.69 -23.69 -6.68
C LEU A 202 -0.55 -25.21 -6.42
N ASP A 203 0.18 -25.92 -7.27
CA ASP A 203 0.54 -27.32 -7.08
C ASP A 203 1.48 -27.53 -5.89
N LEU A 204 2.36 -26.55 -5.61
CA LEU A 204 3.15 -26.52 -4.39
C LEU A 204 2.23 -26.37 -3.17
N ALA A 205 1.25 -25.49 -3.21
CA ALA A 205 0.28 -25.34 -2.13
C ALA A 205 -0.54 -26.62 -1.88
N LEU A 206 -0.98 -27.32 -2.93
CA LEU A 206 -1.66 -28.62 -2.81
C LEU A 206 -0.84 -29.68 -2.05
N LYS A 207 0.48 -29.71 -2.29
CA LYS A 207 1.40 -30.64 -1.64
C LYS A 207 1.70 -30.25 -0.19
N THR A 208 1.72 -28.95 0.10
CA THR A 208 2.08 -28.41 1.42
C THR A 208 0.90 -28.44 2.41
N VAL A 209 -0.29 -28.05 1.96
CA VAL A 209 -1.47 -27.98 2.84
C VAL A 209 -2.09 -29.38 2.97
N PRO A 210 -2.38 -29.88 4.19
CA PRO A 210 -3.08 -31.14 4.36
C PRO A 210 -4.44 -31.15 3.65
N THR A 211 -4.78 -32.24 2.97
CA THR A 211 -5.99 -32.33 2.11
C THR A 211 -7.29 -31.92 2.80
N TYR A 212 -7.46 -32.26 4.09
CA TYR A 212 -8.65 -31.91 4.87
C TYR A 212 -8.73 -30.43 5.28
N LEU A 213 -7.66 -29.64 5.05
CA LEU A 213 -7.64 -28.18 5.25
C LEU A 213 -7.78 -27.40 3.95
N HIS A 214 -7.77 -28.05 2.78
CA HIS A 214 -7.86 -27.36 1.49
C HIS A 214 -9.08 -26.45 1.40
N SER A 215 -10.26 -26.95 1.76
CA SER A 215 -11.51 -26.19 1.70
C SER A 215 -11.63 -25.08 2.74
N SER A 216 -10.70 -25.00 3.71
CA SER A 216 -10.65 -23.96 4.74
C SER A 216 -9.39 -23.10 4.66
N THR A 217 -8.63 -23.22 3.57
CA THR A 217 -7.37 -22.50 3.36
C THR A 217 -7.57 -21.45 2.28
N PRO A 218 -7.80 -20.18 2.64
CA PRO A 218 -8.05 -19.14 1.66
C PRO A 218 -6.87 -18.89 0.73
N VAL A 219 -7.16 -18.57 -0.53
CA VAL A 219 -6.19 -18.08 -1.51
C VAL A 219 -6.51 -16.65 -1.93
N ALA A 220 -5.48 -15.82 -1.91
CA ALA A 220 -5.50 -14.49 -2.50
C ALA A 220 -4.38 -14.33 -3.53
N VAL A 221 -4.68 -13.65 -4.64
CA VAL A 221 -3.72 -13.22 -5.66
C VAL A 221 -3.78 -11.71 -5.75
N LYS A 222 -2.67 -11.06 -5.41
CA LYS A 222 -2.55 -9.61 -5.51
C LYS A 222 -1.51 -9.26 -6.54
N ALA A 223 -1.95 -8.62 -7.62
CA ALA A 223 -1.05 -8.04 -8.58
C ALA A 223 -0.60 -6.65 -8.11
N THR A 224 0.68 -6.36 -8.31
CA THR A 224 1.29 -5.09 -7.91
C THR A 224 1.25 -4.08 -9.07
N ALA A 225 2.01 -2.98 -8.93
CA ALA A 225 2.06 -1.88 -9.90
C ALA A 225 2.38 -2.31 -11.35
N GLY A 226 3.09 -3.42 -11.56
CA GLY A 226 3.41 -3.91 -12.92
C GLY A 226 2.19 -4.24 -13.76
N LEU A 227 1.16 -4.85 -13.17
CA LEU A 227 -0.07 -5.16 -13.90
C LEU A 227 -0.87 -3.88 -14.19
N ARG A 228 -0.91 -2.91 -13.24
CA ARG A 228 -1.58 -1.60 -13.41
C ARG A 228 -1.14 -0.88 -14.69
N LEU A 229 0.14 -1.01 -15.05
CA LEU A 229 0.72 -0.33 -16.21
C LEU A 229 0.22 -0.88 -17.56
N LEU A 230 -0.41 -2.06 -17.61
CA LEU A 230 -1.02 -2.59 -18.84
C LEU A 230 -2.34 -1.90 -19.22
N GLY A 231 -2.92 -1.12 -18.31
CA GLY A 231 -4.26 -0.57 -18.43
C GLY A 231 -5.33 -1.49 -17.81
N GLU A 232 -6.49 -0.90 -17.53
CA GLU A 232 -7.59 -1.52 -16.78
C GLU A 232 -8.13 -2.78 -17.48
N ASP A 233 -8.44 -2.67 -18.78
CA ASP A 233 -9.04 -3.78 -19.55
C ASP A 233 -8.13 -5.03 -19.57
N LYS A 234 -6.85 -4.86 -19.91
CA LYS A 234 -5.88 -5.97 -19.97
C LYS A 234 -5.66 -6.58 -18.59
N SER A 235 -5.55 -5.74 -17.56
CA SER A 235 -5.39 -6.19 -16.18
C SER A 235 -6.58 -7.06 -15.74
N GLU A 236 -7.81 -6.59 -15.97
CA GLU A 236 -9.01 -7.33 -15.59
C GLU A 236 -9.21 -8.62 -16.40
N MET A 237 -8.82 -8.65 -17.68
CA MET A 237 -8.85 -9.89 -18.45
C MET A 237 -7.94 -10.97 -17.84
N ILE A 238 -6.71 -10.60 -17.45
CA ILE A 238 -5.77 -11.49 -16.77
C ILE A 238 -6.32 -11.93 -15.42
N LEU A 239 -6.79 -11.00 -14.59
CA LEU A 239 -7.33 -11.31 -13.26
C LEU A 239 -8.59 -12.19 -13.34
N ALA A 240 -9.46 -11.98 -14.33
CA ALA A 240 -10.62 -12.83 -14.57
C ALA A 240 -10.23 -14.26 -14.96
N ALA A 241 -9.19 -14.44 -15.78
CA ALA A 241 -8.64 -15.77 -16.10
C ALA A 241 -8.06 -16.46 -14.85
N VAL A 242 -7.34 -15.71 -14.00
CA VAL A 242 -6.83 -16.21 -12.71
C VAL A 242 -7.98 -16.64 -11.79
N ARG A 243 -9.03 -15.83 -11.63
CA ARG A 243 -10.23 -16.17 -10.85
C ARG A 243 -10.88 -17.46 -11.33
N ARG A 244 -11.12 -17.58 -12.65
CA ARG A 244 -11.71 -18.79 -13.25
C ARG A 244 -10.85 -20.01 -12.99
N ARG A 245 -9.54 -19.89 -13.16
CA ARG A 245 -8.60 -20.99 -12.99
C ARG A 245 -8.55 -21.48 -11.54
N LEU A 246 -8.46 -20.56 -10.57
CA LEU A 246 -8.51 -20.91 -9.15
C LEU A 246 -9.80 -21.64 -8.79
N GLY A 247 -10.95 -21.10 -9.20
CA GLY A 247 -12.26 -21.67 -8.85
C GLY A 247 -12.61 -22.99 -9.57
N SER A 248 -11.92 -23.32 -10.67
CA SER A 248 -12.21 -24.55 -11.44
C SER A 248 -11.18 -25.66 -11.23
N MET A 249 -9.92 -25.33 -10.95
CA MET A 249 -8.81 -26.30 -10.90
C MET A 249 -8.32 -26.61 -9.48
N TYR A 250 -8.60 -25.73 -8.51
CA TYR A 250 -8.02 -25.83 -7.17
C TYR A 250 -9.10 -25.82 -6.07
N PRO A 251 -8.90 -26.57 -4.97
CA PRO A 251 -9.89 -26.73 -3.90
C PRO A 251 -9.86 -25.60 -2.84
N PHE A 252 -9.04 -24.57 -3.04
CA PHE A 252 -8.85 -23.48 -2.08
C PHE A 252 -9.92 -22.40 -2.29
N PRO A 253 -10.67 -21.99 -1.25
CA PRO A 253 -11.61 -20.88 -1.38
C PRO A 253 -10.87 -19.58 -1.72
N ILE A 254 -11.34 -18.87 -2.74
CA ILE A 254 -10.84 -17.52 -3.04
C ILE A 254 -11.36 -16.58 -1.96
N VAL A 255 -10.47 -15.73 -1.42
CA VAL A 255 -10.88 -14.67 -0.47
C VAL A 255 -11.99 -13.83 -1.10
N GLU A 256 -13.09 -13.63 -0.36
CA GLU A 256 -14.18 -12.76 -0.83
C GLU A 256 -13.70 -11.32 -0.90
N ASP A 257 -14.32 -10.53 -1.79
CA ASP A 257 -13.99 -9.12 -2.03
C ASP A 257 -12.50 -8.83 -2.26
N GLN A 258 -12.11 -8.69 -3.54
CA GLN A 258 -10.72 -8.42 -3.95
C GLN A 258 -9.74 -9.59 -3.72
N GLY A 259 -10.19 -10.84 -3.54
CA GLY A 259 -9.28 -11.99 -3.39
C GLY A 259 -8.37 -12.24 -4.59
N VAL A 260 -8.81 -11.87 -5.80
CA VAL A 260 -7.93 -11.76 -6.97
C VAL A 260 -8.09 -10.35 -7.51
N ALA A 261 -7.08 -9.52 -7.34
CA ALA A 261 -7.18 -8.10 -7.67
C ALA A 261 -5.81 -7.47 -7.91
N VAL A 262 -5.82 -6.30 -8.53
CA VAL A 262 -4.71 -5.37 -8.37
C VAL A 262 -4.82 -4.77 -6.97
N MET A 263 -3.78 -4.93 -6.15
CA MET A 263 -3.70 -4.26 -4.85
C MET A 263 -3.58 -2.76 -5.05
N ASP A 264 -4.07 -1.92 -4.12
CA ASP A 264 -3.72 -0.49 -4.09
C ASP A 264 -2.28 -0.32 -3.57
N GLY A 265 -1.53 0.67 -4.07
CA GLY A 265 -0.22 1.00 -3.51
C GLY A 265 -0.31 1.43 -2.04
N ALA A 266 -1.45 2.01 -1.62
CA ALA A 266 -1.71 2.31 -0.22
C ALA A 266 -1.76 1.04 0.65
N ASP A 267 -2.53 0.05 0.21
CA ASP A 267 -2.67 -1.23 0.91
C ASP A 267 -1.34 -1.99 0.97
N GLU A 268 -0.59 -2.00 -0.13
CA GLU A 268 0.73 -2.63 -0.22
C GLU A 268 1.67 -2.08 0.86
N GLY A 269 1.76 -0.75 0.99
CA GLY A 269 2.57 -0.11 2.03
C GLY A 269 2.09 -0.43 3.45
N VAL A 270 0.77 -0.37 3.70
CA VAL A 270 0.20 -0.63 5.02
C VAL A 270 0.40 -2.09 5.44
N TYR A 271 0.16 -3.04 4.54
CA TYR A 271 0.41 -4.46 4.83
C TYR A 271 1.90 -4.74 5.06
N ALA A 272 2.81 -4.09 4.34
CA ALA A 272 4.23 -4.21 4.62
C ALA A 272 4.62 -3.64 5.98
N TRP A 273 4.00 -2.52 6.39
CA TRP A 273 4.14 -1.97 7.74
C TRP A 273 3.62 -2.93 8.82
N VAL A 274 2.48 -3.58 8.59
CA VAL A 274 1.94 -4.62 9.47
C VAL A 274 2.92 -5.79 9.57
N THR A 275 3.45 -6.29 8.45
CA THR A 275 4.44 -7.38 8.44
C THR A 275 5.63 -7.07 9.33
N VAL A 276 6.27 -5.92 9.14
CA VAL A 276 7.49 -5.57 9.88
C VAL A 276 7.19 -5.42 11.37
N ASN A 277 6.14 -4.67 11.73
CA ASN A 277 5.79 -4.45 13.13
C ASN A 277 5.31 -5.74 13.83
N TYR A 278 4.60 -6.61 13.11
CA TYR A 278 4.21 -7.93 13.57
C TYR A 278 5.43 -8.82 13.84
N LEU A 279 6.35 -8.93 12.88
CA LEU A 279 7.56 -9.75 13.01
C LEU A 279 8.47 -9.20 14.12
N LEU A 280 8.51 -7.89 14.36
CA LEU A 280 9.20 -7.28 15.49
C LEU A 280 8.46 -7.43 16.83
N GLY A 281 7.24 -8.00 16.83
CA GLY A 281 6.44 -8.22 18.03
C GLY A 281 5.79 -6.95 18.59
N ARG A 282 5.65 -5.89 17.79
CA ARG A 282 5.05 -4.60 18.20
C ARG A 282 3.56 -4.69 18.50
N PHE A 283 2.91 -5.78 18.11
CA PHE A 283 1.50 -6.03 18.37
C PHE A 283 1.20 -7.10 19.43
N LYS A 284 2.22 -7.65 20.11
CA LYS A 284 2.06 -8.82 21.00
C LYS A 284 1.37 -8.53 22.34
N SER A 285 1.10 -7.26 22.69
CA SER A 285 0.51 -6.90 23.98
C SER A 285 -0.65 -5.93 23.83
N PHE A 286 -1.59 -5.94 24.80
CA PHE A 286 -2.65 -4.94 24.90
C PHE A 286 -2.14 -3.52 25.12
N LYS A 287 -0.89 -3.36 25.56
CA LYS A 287 -0.25 -2.05 25.65
C LYS A 287 0.34 -1.68 24.29
N LYS A 288 -0.14 -0.58 23.70
CA LYS A 288 0.48 0.02 22.53
C LYS A 288 1.94 0.36 22.82
N ILE A 289 2.85 -0.17 22.01
CA ILE A 289 4.26 0.20 22.00
C ILE A 289 4.60 0.90 20.69
N PRO A 290 5.65 1.75 20.67
CA PRO A 290 6.04 2.44 19.46
C PRO A 290 6.38 1.47 18.33
N THR A 291 5.90 1.83 17.14
CA THR A 291 6.05 1.09 15.89
C THR A 291 7.19 1.67 15.06
N VAL A 292 7.75 0.87 14.16
CA VAL A 292 8.79 1.30 13.24
C VAL A 292 8.20 1.86 11.95
N ALA A 293 8.97 2.70 11.26
CA ALA A 293 8.67 3.12 9.90
C ALA A 293 9.16 2.08 8.88
N ILE A 294 8.53 2.03 7.72
CA ILE A 294 8.96 1.19 6.60
C ILE A 294 9.16 2.00 5.33
N LEU A 295 10.11 1.55 4.52
CA LEU A 295 10.38 2.00 3.16
C LEU A 295 10.51 0.76 2.25
N ASP A 296 9.69 0.70 1.22
CA ASP A 296 9.76 -0.36 0.21
C ASP A 296 10.12 0.27 -1.15
N LEU A 297 11.06 -0.36 -1.87
CA LEU A 297 11.43 0.05 -3.22
C LEU A 297 11.24 -1.13 -4.15
N GLY A 298 10.10 -1.13 -4.84
CA GLY A 298 9.77 -2.06 -5.91
C GLY A 298 10.28 -1.59 -7.27
N GLY A 299 9.88 -2.32 -8.32
CA GLY A 299 10.28 -1.98 -9.69
C GLY A 299 9.54 -0.76 -10.26
N ALA A 300 8.25 -0.60 -9.94
CA ALA A 300 7.41 0.46 -10.51
C ALA A 300 6.99 1.55 -9.51
N SER A 301 7.00 1.26 -8.21
CA SER A 301 6.69 2.23 -7.14
C SER A 301 7.65 2.08 -5.95
N THR A 302 7.62 3.09 -5.09
CA THR A 302 8.21 3.04 -3.74
C THR A 302 7.16 3.47 -2.72
N GLN A 303 7.15 2.81 -1.56
CA GLN A 303 6.19 3.04 -0.50
C GLN A 303 6.89 3.56 0.75
N VAL A 304 6.23 4.49 1.44
CA VAL A 304 6.65 5.03 2.74
C VAL A 304 5.47 5.00 3.69
N VAL A 305 5.61 4.27 4.81
CA VAL A 305 4.54 4.14 5.81
C VAL A 305 5.10 4.23 7.21
N PHE A 306 4.48 5.06 8.04
CA PHE A 306 4.86 5.22 9.44
C PHE A 306 3.71 5.81 10.27
N GLU A 307 3.77 5.62 11.58
CA GLU A 307 2.90 6.31 12.53
C GLU A 307 3.59 7.60 13.01
N PRO A 308 3.21 8.79 12.50
CA PRO A 308 3.80 10.03 12.98
C PRO A 308 3.33 10.33 14.40
N ARG A 309 4.26 10.81 15.23
CA ARG A 309 3.89 11.46 16.50
C ARG A 309 3.13 12.75 16.23
N VAL A 310 2.23 13.09 17.15
CA VAL A 310 1.55 14.39 17.17
C VAL A 310 2.59 15.46 17.50
N VAL A 311 2.83 16.38 16.58
CA VAL A 311 3.72 17.54 16.78
C VAL A 311 2.86 18.80 16.69
N GLY A 312 2.90 19.64 17.72
CA GLY A 312 2.11 20.88 17.76
C GLY A 312 0.58 20.66 17.72
N GLY A 313 0.09 19.51 18.18
CA GLY A 313 -1.35 19.18 18.20
C GLY A 313 -1.90 18.57 16.91
N HIS A 314 -1.08 18.42 15.87
CA HIS A 314 -1.47 17.82 14.60
C HIS A 314 -0.72 16.51 14.34
N SER A 315 -1.43 15.50 13.84
CA SER A 315 -0.86 14.22 13.36
C SER A 315 -0.80 14.23 11.82
N VAL A 316 -1.25 13.16 11.17
CA VAL A 316 -1.46 13.12 9.72
C VAL A 316 -2.64 14.02 9.37
N ALA A 317 -2.47 14.87 8.36
CA ALA A 317 -3.56 15.67 7.81
C ALA A 317 -4.69 14.77 7.26
N GLN A 318 -5.92 15.28 7.25
CA GLN A 318 -7.05 14.57 6.65
C GLN A 318 -6.84 14.42 5.14
N GLY A 319 -7.23 13.27 4.58
CA GLY A 319 -7.09 12.97 3.16
C GLY A 319 -6.59 11.54 2.91
N GLY A 320 -6.25 11.25 1.65
CA GLY A 320 -5.88 9.90 1.20
C GLY A 320 -4.61 9.33 1.86
N HIS A 321 -3.73 10.17 2.39
CA HIS A 321 -2.50 9.74 3.07
C HIS A 321 -2.72 9.26 4.52
N ARG A 322 -3.89 9.52 5.09
CA ARG A 322 -4.22 9.16 6.48
C ARG A 322 -4.91 7.81 6.51
N TYR A 323 -4.29 6.83 7.15
CA TYR A 323 -4.82 5.49 7.28
C TYR A 323 -5.10 5.13 8.75
N PRO A 324 -6.35 5.23 9.23
CA PRO A 324 -6.72 4.75 10.55
C PRO A 324 -6.85 3.22 10.56
N MET A 325 -6.31 2.55 11.57
CA MET A 325 -6.49 1.11 11.75
C MET A 325 -6.55 0.73 13.22
N ASN A 326 -7.19 -0.41 13.51
CA ASN A 326 -7.16 -1.03 14.83
C ASN A 326 -6.46 -2.38 14.73
N PHE A 327 -5.52 -2.65 15.64
CA PHE A 327 -4.89 -3.95 15.73
C PHE A 327 -4.73 -4.36 17.20
N ASN A 328 -5.25 -5.54 17.54
CA ASN A 328 -5.21 -6.09 18.90
C ASN A 328 -5.74 -5.09 19.97
N GLY A 329 -6.81 -4.36 19.63
CA GLY A 329 -7.45 -3.36 20.49
C GLY A 329 -6.75 -1.99 20.55
N ASN A 330 -5.63 -1.81 19.85
CA ASN A 330 -4.92 -0.54 19.78
C ASN A 330 -5.24 0.20 18.49
N GLU A 331 -5.53 1.49 18.58
CA GLU A 331 -5.73 2.36 17.43
C GLU A 331 -4.39 2.92 16.93
N TYR A 332 -4.23 2.95 15.62
CA TYR A 332 -3.09 3.52 14.91
C TYR A 332 -3.59 4.49 13.85
N VAL A 333 -2.84 5.58 13.63
CA VAL A 333 -3.09 6.51 12.53
C VAL A 333 -1.80 6.64 11.75
N LEU A 334 -1.75 5.96 10.61
CA LEU A 334 -0.56 5.92 9.76
C LEU A 334 -0.61 7.04 8.74
N TYR A 335 0.56 7.60 8.45
CA TYR A 335 0.82 8.18 7.14
C TYR A 335 1.19 7.04 6.19
N GLN A 336 0.56 7.01 5.03
CA GLN A 336 0.91 6.09 3.96
C GLN A 336 1.00 6.84 2.63
N HIS A 337 1.97 6.48 1.80
CA HIS A 337 1.96 6.84 0.40
C HIS A 337 2.75 5.86 -0.46
N SER A 338 2.30 5.70 -1.72
CA SER A 338 2.97 4.97 -2.78
C SER A 338 3.29 5.91 -3.94
N HIS A 339 4.57 6.21 -4.15
CA HIS A 339 5.04 7.00 -5.28
C HIS A 339 5.13 6.12 -6.54
N LEU A 340 4.01 5.98 -7.27
CA LEU A 340 3.99 5.31 -8.57
C LEU A 340 4.88 6.06 -9.59
N GLY A 341 5.66 5.31 -10.36
CA GLY A 341 6.67 5.85 -11.28
C GLY A 341 8.05 6.02 -10.65
N TYR A 342 8.17 5.97 -9.32
CA TYR A 342 9.43 6.11 -8.59
C TYR A 342 9.97 4.79 -8.03
N GLY A 343 9.46 3.64 -8.52
CA GLY A 343 10.17 2.38 -8.35
C GLY A 343 11.45 2.34 -9.19
N LEU A 344 12.39 1.45 -8.87
CA LEU A 344 13.74 1.47 -9.43
C LEU A 344 13.76 1.46 -10.97
N ILE A 345 12.95 0.59 -11.61
CA ILE A 345 12.94 0.44 -13.06
C ILE A 345 12.31 1.66 -13.74
N MET A 346 11.23 2.20 -13.16
CA MET A 346 10.58 3.40 -13.68
C MET A 346 11.46 4.65 -13.47
N ALA A 347 12.18 4.73 -12.35
CA ALA A 347 13.14 5.79 -12.08
C ALA A 347 14.28 5.80 -13.11
N ARG A 348 14.83 4.63 -13.50
CA ARG A 348 15.80 4.54 -14.61
C ARG A 348 15.24 5.14 -15.90
N SER A 349 14.01 4.77 -16.26
CA SER A 349 13.36 5.33 -17.46
C SER A 349 13.17 6.85 -17.36
N GLN A 350 12.79 7.37 -16.19
CA GLN A 350 12.68 8.82 -15.98
C GLN A 350 14.02 9.55 -16.08
N ILE A 351 15.08 9.01 -15.47
CA ILE A 351 16.44 9.57 -15.55
C ILE A 351 16.94 9.57 -17.00
N ASN A 352 16.77 8.46 -17.71
CA ASN A 352 17.14 8.34 -19.12
C ASN A 352 16.38 9.35 -20.01
N ASN A 353 15.07 9.51 -19.81
CA ASN A 353 14.30 10.53 -20.52
C ASN A 353 14.78 11.95 -20.17
N TYR A 354 15.15 12.21 -18.91
CA TYR A 354 15.70 13.50 -18.50
C TYR A 354 17.03 13.81 -19.20
N VAL A 355 17.90 12.81 -19.38
CA VAL A 355 19.17 12.94 -20.13
C VAL A 355 18.93 13.34 -21.58
N VAL A 356 17.95 12.72 -22.24
CA VAL A 356 17.60 13.05 -23.63
C VAL A 356 17.01 14.46 -23.74
N ALA A 357 16.16 14.84 -22.78
CA ALA A 357 15.52 16.16 -22.75
C ALA A 357 16.48 17.30 -22.36
N ASN A 358 17.55 16.99 -21.62
CA ASN A 358 18.54 17.95 -21.13
C ASN A 358 19.96 17.45 -21.43
N PRO A 359 20.39 17.44 -22.71
CA PRO A 359 21.68 16.89 -23.10
C PRO A 359 22.84 17.63 -22.45
N LEU A 360 23.88 16.89 -22.06
CA LEU A 360 25.15 17.47 -21.62
C LEU A 360 25.96 17.95 -22.84
N ASP A 361 26.74 19.01 -22.64
CA ASP A 361 27.72 19.46 -23.61
C ASP A 361 28.79 18.38 -23.85
N SER A 362 29.30 18.28 -25.08
CA SER A 362 30.22 17.22 -25.53
C SER A 362 31.64 17.26 -24.91
N ASN A 363 31.85 17.91 -23.77
CA ASN A 363 33.15 18.12 -23.14
C ASN A 363 33.63 16.93 -22.28
N HIS A 364 32.95 15.79 -22.33
CA HIS A 364 33.23 14.60 -21.51
C HIS A 364 34.15 13.57 -22.18
N GLY A 365 34.93 13.97 -23.18
CA GLY A 365 35.93 13.09 -23.83
C GLY A 365 35.32 11.96 -24.67
N VAL A 366 34.02 11.98 -24.94
CA VAL A 366 33.33 11.05 -25.84
C VAL A 366 32.86 11.77 -27.10
N SER A 367 33.03 11.12 -28.26
CA SER A 367 32.44 11.59 -29.51
C SER A 367 31.01 11.07 -29.60
N LEU A 368 30.03 11.97 -29.58
CA LEU A 368 28.62 11.64 -29.75
C LEU A 368 28.23 11.72 -31.23
N GLY A 369 27.52 10.71 -31.71
CA GLY A 369 26.88 10.71 -33.02
C GLY A 369 25.49 11.37 -33.01
N ASP A 370 24.81 11.29 -34.16
CA ASP A 370 23.41 11.72 -34.27
C ASP A 370 22.52 10.88 -33.34
N LYS A 371 21.68 11.55 -32.53
CA LYS A 371 20.78 10.93 -31.53
C LYS A 371 21.51 10.14 -30.43
N GLU A 372 22.74 10.53 -30.12
CA GLU A 372 23.51 10.01 -29.01
C GLU A 372 23.60 11.03 -27.88
N TYR A 373 23.34 10.58 -26.65
CA TYR A 373 23.27 11.45 -25.48
C TYR A 373 24.21 10.97 -24.38
N ALA A 374 25.09 11.85 -23.88
CA ALA A 374 26.00 11.53 -22.80
C ALA A 374 25.24 11.27 -21.48
N HIS A 375 25.56 10.17 -20.82
CA HIS A 375 24.90 9.71 -19.61
C HIS A 375 25.89 9.63 -18.43
N PRO A 376 25.84 10.58 -17.48
CA PRO A 376 26.84 10.67 -16.40
C PRO A 376 26.72 9.55 -15.37
N CYS A 377 25.55 8.93 -15.22
CA CYS A 377 25.38 7.83 -14.26
C CYS A 377 25.69 6.44 -14.82
N GLN A 378 26.39 6.35 -15.97
CA GLN A 378 26.74 5.10 -16.62
C GLN A 378 28.25 5.02 -16.89
N PRO A 379 28.84 3.81 -16.83
CA PRO A 379 30.28 3.60 -17.09
C PRO A 379 30.72 4.14 -18.44
N VAL A 380 31.93 4.71 -18.47
CA VAL A 380 32.56 5.25 -19.68
C VAL A 380 32.52 4.22 -20.82
N GLY A 381 32.00 4.64 -21.98
CA GLY A 381 31.95 3.80 -23.19
C GLY A 381 30.80 2.81 -23.24
N THR A 382 29.96 2.72 -22.19
CA THR A 382 28.68 2.00 -22.27
C THR A 382 27.82 2.62 -23.36
N ARG A 383 27.23 1.80 -24.22
CA ARG A 383 26.25 2.25 -25.21
C ARG A 383 24.97 1.46 -25.03
N GLN A 384 23.89 2.15 -24.71
CA GLN A 384 22.60 1.55 -24.44
C GLN A 384 21.55 2.09 -25.41
N ASP A 385 20.91 1.19 -26.16
CA ASP A 385 19.72 1.53 -26.91
C ASP A 385 18.58 1.87 -25.94
N PHE A 386 17.92 3.01 -26.19
CA PHE A 386 16.81 3.48 -25.38
C PHE A 386 15.67 3.99 -26.26
N VAL A 387 14.45 3.67 -25.86
CA VAL A 387 13.23 4.21 -26.47
C VAL A 387 12.67 5.25 -25.52
N THR A 388 12.59 6.50 -25.99
CA THR A 388 12.07 7.61 -25.21
C THR A 388 10.56 7.49 -24.98
N ALA A 389 10.01 8.30 -24.07
CA ALA A 389 8.57 8.39 -23.86
C ALA A 389 7.78 8.75 -25.14
N ASP A 390 8.42 9.44 -26.09
CA ASP A 390 7.85 9.84 -27.37
C ASP A 390 8.09 8.79 -28.49
N ASN A 391 8.45 7.56 -28.11
CA ASN A 391 8.76 6.44 -29.02
C ASN A 391 9.93 6.70 -29.98
N GLU A 392 10.87 7.57 -29.61
CA GLU A 392 12.10 7.78 -30.38
C GLU A 392 13.20 6.80 -29.95
N GLN A 393 13.87 6.18 -30.92
CA GLN A 393 15.07 5.37 -30.68
C GLN A 393 16.31 6.28 -30.62
N VAL A 394 17.02 6.19 -29.50
CA VAL A 394 18.25 6.94 -29.21
C VAL A 394 19.29 6.02 -28.58
N VAL A 395 20.54 6.48 -28.51
CA VAL A 395 21.61 5.77 -27.80
C VAL A 395 22.10 6.61 -26.63
N LEU A 396 22.08 6.04 -25.43
CA LEU A 396 22.69 6.63 -24.24
C LEU A 396 24.15 6.17 -24.17
N VAL A 397 25.07 7.12 -24.04
CA VAL A 397 26.51 6.89 -24.03
C VAL A 397 27.06 7.22 -22.65
N GLY A 398 27.49 6.21 -21.90
CA GLY A 398 28.04 6.40 -20.58
C GLY A 398 29.34 7.19 -20.61
N VAL A 399 29.42 8.21 -19.76
CA VAL A 399 30.61 9.08 -19.61
C VAL A 399 31.22 9.02 -18.21
N SER A 400 30.55 8.34 -17.28
CA SER A 400 30.74 8.46 -15.84
C SER A 400 30.79 9.92 -15.36
N ASP A 401 30.66 10.15 -14.07
CA ASP A 401 30.70 11.49 -13.52
C ASP A 401 31.49 11.56 -12.22
N PRO A 402 32.68 12.18 -12.24
CA PRO A 402 33.45 12.46 -11.05
C PRO A 402 33.08 13.81 -10.37
N THR A 403 32.07 14.55 -10.85
CA THR A 403 31.84 15.98 -10.53
C THR A 403 30.45 16.38 -9.97
N ASP A 404 29.48 15.45 -9.83
CA ASP A 404 28.08 15.61 -9.32
C ASP A 404 26.95 15.84 -10.36
N GLN A 405 27.23 15.83 -11.66
CA GLN A 405 26.21 15.83 -12.72
C GLN A 405 25.19 14.69 -12.61
N CYS A 406 25.63 13.47 -12.30
CA CYS A 406 24.72 12.33 -12.13
C CYS A 406 23.75 12.57 -10.97
N LYS A 407 24.27 13.10 -9.85
CA LYS A 407 23.46 13.45 -8.70
C LYS A 407 22.44 14.53 -9.05
N ALA A 408 22.83 15.59 -9.76
CA ALA A 408 21.93 16.65 -10.17
C ALA A 408 20.78 16.15 -11.06
N MET A 409 21.06 15.25 -12.02
CA MET A 409 20.02 14.65 -12.88
C MET A 409 19.05 13.78 -12.09
N VAL A 410 19.55 12.95 -11.17
CA VAL A 410 18.72 12.14 -10.28
C VAL A 410 17.85 13.03 -9.39
N GLU A 411 18.40 14.12 -8.84
CA GLU A 411 17.63 15.04 -8.00
C GLU A 411 16.52 15.77 -8.78
N ALA A 412 16.75 16.06 -10.07
CA ALA A 412 15.79 16.76 -10.92
C ALA A 412 14.47 15.99 -11.11
N ILE A 413 14.50 14.66 -11.20
CA ILE A 413 13.29 13.84 -11.43
C ILE A 413 12.33 13.80 -10.23
N PHE A 414 12.74 14.29 -9.05
CA PHE A 414 11.85 14.40 -7.89
C PHE A 414 10.92 15.62 -7.99
N TYR A 415 11.16 16.59 -8.89
CA TYR A 415 10.31 17.76 -9.10
C TYR A 415 9.95 18.51 -7.80
N LYS A 416 10.94 18.76 -6.95
CA LYS A 416 10.74 19.43 -5.64
C LYS A 416 10.17 20.84 -5.70
N HIS A 417 10.27 21.50 -6.85
CA HIS A 417 9.69 22.82 -7.09
C HIS A 417 8.20 22.77 -7.41
N LYS A 418 7.62 21.57 -7.64
CA LYS A 418 6.19 21.44 -7.90
C LYS A 418 5.38 21.94 -6.71
N LYS A 419 4.28 22.63 -6.99
CA LYS A 419 3.40 23.23 -5.97
C LYS A 419 3.02 22.20 -4.90
N CYS A 420 3.25 22.55 -3.65
CA CYS A 420 2.88 21.77 -2.48
C CYS A 420 1.54 22.30 -1.93
N ASP A 421 0.44 21.66 -2.31
CA ASP A 421 -0.91 22.10 -1.88
C ASP A 421 -1.13 21.91 -0.37
N MET A 422 -0.41 20.98 0.25
CA MET A 422 -0.43 20.74 1.68
C MET A 422 0.98 20.47 2.19
N SER A 423 1.48 21.39 3.01
CA SER A 423 2.84 21.35 3.59
C SER A 423 2.87 20.55 4.90
N PRO A 424 3.99 19.87 5.23
CA PRO A 424 5.19 19.69 4.41
C PRO A 424 4.99 18.65 3.29
N CYS A 425 5.77 18.77 2.21
CA CYS A 425 5.81 17.80 1.11
C CYS A 425 7.15 17.06 1.06
N SER A 426 7.13 15.82 0.55
CA SER A 426 8.34 15.10 0.15
C SER A 426 8.83 15.63 -1.20
N PHE A 427 8.22 15.17 -2.29
CA PHE A 427 8.55 15.54 -3.65
C PHE A 427 7.33 15.40 -4.58
N ASN A 428 7.41 15.94 -5.80
CA ASN A 428 6.32 15.97 -6.78
C ASN A 428 4.97 16.49 -6.21
N GLY A 429 5.04 17.45 -5.27
CA GLY A 429 3.86 18.06 -4.64
C GLY A 429 3.10 17.17 -3.65
N VAL A 430 3.68 16.04 -3.24
CA VAL A 430 3.03 15.07 -2.34
C VAL A 430 3.25 15.47 -0.88
N TYR A 431 2.16 15.65 -0.13
CA TYR A 431 2.19 15.87 1.31
C TYR A 431 2.85 14.69 2.03
N GLN A 432 3.78 14.99 2.94
CA GLN A 432 4.43 14.01 3.81
C GLN A 432 4.85 14.66 5.13
N PRO A 433 4.38 14.19 6.29
CA PRO A 433 4.92 14.59 7.59
C PRO A 433 6.44 14.36 7.63
N SER A 434 7.19 15.24 8.29
CA SER A 434 8.65 15.08 8.37
C SER A 434 9.00 13.76 9.05
N LEU A 435 9.56 12.81 8.28
CA LEU A 435 9.96 11.51 8.81
C LEU A 435 11.00 11.67 9.91
N HIS A 436 11.91 12.64 9.77
CA HIS A 436 12.91 12.96 10.78
C HIS A 436 12.28 13.47 12.09
N ALA A 437 11.29 14.36 12.00
CA ALA A 437 10.71 15.00 13.19
C ALA A 437 9.62 14.16 13.86
N THR A 438 9.01 13.21 13.14
CA THR A 438 7.81 12.49 13.59
C THR A 438 7.98 10.97 13.71
N ALA A 439 9.06 10.39 13.17
CA ALA A 439 9.42 8.98 13.32
C ALA A 439 10.76 8.81 14.08
N GLU A 440 10.69 8.75 15.42
CA GLU A 440 11.87 8.53 16.28
C GLU A 440 12.38 7.08 16.25
N ASP A 441 11.47 6.11 16.09
CA ASP A 441 11.80 4.69 16.05
C ASP A 441 12.52 4.30 14.75
N ASP A 442 13.05 3.07 14.72
CA ASP A 442 13.81 2.56 13.57
C ASP A 442 13.04 2.69 12.24
N ILE A 443 13.79 2.88 11.15
CA ILE A 443 13.28 2.84 9.78
C ILE A 443 13.79 1.54 9.16
N TYR A 444 12.89 0.68 8.71
CA TYR A 444 13.22 -0.53 7.98
C TYR A 444 13.07 -0.30 6.47
N ALA A 445 14.12 -0.58 5.71
CA ALA A 445 14.13 -0.47 4.26
C ALA A 445 14.41 -1.86 3.63
N PHE A 446 13.66 -2.23 2.61
CA PHE A 446 13.75 -3.57 2.01
C PHE A 446 13.54 -3.54 0.49
N SER A 447 13.45 -4.72 -0.13
CA SER A 447 13.44 -4.88 -1.59
C SER A 447 14.71 -4.29 -2.22
N PHE A 448 14.61 -3.45 -3.26
CA PHE A 448 15.80 -2.91 -3.94
C PHE A 448 16.68 -2.04 -3.05
N PHE A 449 16.17 -1.47 -1.95
CA PHE A 449 17.04 -0.83 -0.96
C PHE A 449 18.07 -1.81 -0.39
N PHE A 450 17.63 -3.02 -0.03
CA PHE A 450 18.52 -4.08 0.47
C PHE A 450 19.34 -4.70 -0.66
N ASP A 451 18.70 -5.13 -1.75
CA ASP A 451 19.35 -5.93 -2.80
C ASP A 451 20.50 -5.19 -3.48
N LEU A 452 20.46 -3.85 -3.56
CA LEU A 452 21.51 -3.05 -4.19
C LEU A 452 22.60 -2.54 -3.23
N THR A 453 22.36 -2.54 -1.92
CA THR A 453 23.34 -2.02 -0.95
C THR A 453 24.06 -3.12 -0.18
N ALA A 454 23.35 -4.21 0.14
CA ALA A 454 23.88 -5.32 0.92
C ALA A 454 25.10 -6.03 0.28
N PRO A 455 25.20 -6.21 -1.06
CA PRO A 455 26.37 -6.86 -1.68
C PRO A 455 27.70 -6.14 -1.45
N PHE A 456 27.67 -4.83 -1.17
CA PHE A 456 28.85 -3.98 -1.03
C PHE A 456 29.37 -3.85 0.41
N ARG A 457 28.74 -4.54 1.36
CA ARG A 457 29.18 -4.56 2.76
C ARG A 457 30.14 -5.73 2.96
N LEU A 458 31.34 -5.42 3.43
CA LEU A 458 32.37 -6.40 3.81
C LEU A 458 31.88 -7.25 4.99
N GLY A 459 31.34 -8.44 4.69
CA GLY A 459 31.35 -9.58 5.62
C GLY A 459 30.17 -9.82 6.58
N SER A 460 29.00 -9.18 6.44
CA SER A 460 27.90 -9.47 7.36
C SER A 460 26.87 -10.46 6.82
N ALA A 461 26.96 -11.70 7.31
CA ALA A 461 25.89 -12.72 7.24
C ALA A 461 24.68 -12.40 8.14
N THR A 462 24.44 -11.13 8.51
CA THR A 462 23.27 -10.74 9.32
C THR A 462 22.04 -10.49 8.45
N LEU A 463 20.89 -11.03 8.91
CA LEU A 463 19.57 -10.93 8.27
C LEU A 463 19.02 -9.49 8.16
N ALA A 464 19.59 -8.57 8.95
CA ALA A 464 19.40 -7.14 8.85
C ALA A 464 20.75 -6.42 8.99
N GLN A 465 20.95 -5.36 8.22
CA GLN A 465 22.15 -4.52 8.23
C GLN A 465 21.77 -3.08 8.56
N GLU A 466 22.62 -2.37 9.30
CA GLU A 466 22.42 -0.95 9.57
C GLU A 466 23.31 -0.12 8.66
N MET A 467 22.75 0.96 8.12
CA MET A 467 23.47 1.90 7.28
C MET A 467 22.96 3.31 7.54
N THR A 468 23.86 4.27 7.67
CA THR A 468 23.50 5.69 7.62
C THR A 468 23.23 6.10 6.19
N ILE A 469 22.38 7.11 5.99
CA ILE A 469 22.14 7.68 4.65
C ILE A 469 23.44 8.23 4.03
N GLY A 470 24.36 8.75 4.85
CA GLY A 470 25.70 9.19 4.40
C GLY A 470 26.57 8.04 3.89
N GLU A 471 26.58 6.88 4.55
CA GLU A 471 27.31 5.71 4.03
C GLU A 471 26.75 5.24 2.66
N ILE A 472 25.46 5.45 2.37
CA ILE A 472 24.88 5.14 1.04
C ILE A 472 25.41 6.13 -0.02
N GLU A 473 25.58 7.40 0.34
CA GLU A 473 26.21 8.40 -0.52
C GLU A 473 27.65 8.00 -0.86
N GLU A 474 28.45 7.67 0.17
CA GLU A 474 29.83 7.21 0.01
C GLU A 474 29.92 5.93 -0.83
N LEU A 475 28.98 5.01 -0.67
CA LEU A 475 28.89 3.82 -1.51
C LEU A 475 28.61 4.19 -2.97
N ALA A 476 27.64 5.07 -3.22
CA ALA A 476 27.30 5.52 -4.56
C ALA A 476 28.50 6.23 -5.23
N GLU A 477 29.23 7.06 -4.50
CA GLU A 477 30.45 7.73 -4.98
C GLU A 477 31.54 6.73 -5.39
N ARG A 478 31.84 5.75 -4.52
CA ARG A 478 32.86 4.73 -4.82
C ARG A 478 32.47 3.84 -6.01
N VAL A 479 31.19 3.51 -6.16
CA VAL A 479 30.71 2.74 -7.32
C VAL A 479 30.74 3.57 -8.60
N CYS A 480 30.37 4.85 -8.56
CA CYS A 480 30.42 5.70 -9.76
C CYS A 480 31.86 6.00 -10.22
N ILE A 481 32.82 6.14 -9.30
CA ILE A 481 34.26 6.31 -9.64
C ILE A 481 34.88 4.98 -10.08
N GLY A 482 34.40 3.85 -9.55
CA GLY A 482 34.98 2.53 -9.76
C GLY A 482 35.15 2.11 -11.22
N ASP A 483 34.43 2.72 -12.17
CA ASP A 483 34.65 2.50 -13.59
C ASP A 483 36.03 2.95 -14.09
N GLU A 484 36.65 3.96 -13.46
CA GLU A 484 37.98 4.46 -13.82
C GLU A 484 39.10 3.50 -13.37
N ASP A 485 38.94 2.91 -12.18
CA ASP A 485 39.91 2.00 -11.56
C ASP A 485 39.51 0.51 -11.67
N GLY A 486 38.51 0.17 -12.49
CA GLY A 486 38.05 -1.21 -12.67
C GLY A 486 37.54 -1.89 -11.39
N PHE A 487 36.95 -1.11 -10.49
CA PHE A 487 36.39 -1.53 -9.20
C PHE A 487 37.40 -2.24 -8.30
N LEU A 488 38.68 -1.84 -8.36
CA LEU A 488 39.77 -2.44 -7.56
C LEU A 488 39.41 -2.58 -6.07
N GLU A 489 38.74 -1.60 -5.49
CA GLU A 489 38.31 -1.61 -4.08
C GLU A 489 37.34 -2.77 -3.75
N PHE A 490 36.52 -3.20 -4.71
CA PHE A 490 35.51 -4.25 -4.49
C PHE A 490 36.02 -5.65 -4.84
N GLN A 491 37.24 -5.80 -5.36
CA GLN A 491 37.78 -7.11 -5.77
C GLN A 491 37.84 -8.15 -4.65
N GLY A 492 37.87 -7.71 -3.39
CA GLY A 492 37.81 -8.58 -2.21
C GLY A 492 36.43 -9.18 -1.90
N SER A 493 35.37 -8.74 -2.58
CA SER A 493 33.99 -9.22 -2.38
C SER A 493 33.41 -9.81 -3.67
N ALA A 494 33.22 -11.13 -3.69
CA ALA A 494 32.65 -11.82 -4.85
C ALA A 494 31.20 -11.36 -5.11
N GLU A 495 30.44 -11.10 -4.05
CA GLU A 495 29.07 -10.60 -4.09
C GLU A 495 29.00 -9.19 -4.69
N ALA A 496 29.87 -8.27 -4.25
CA ALA A 496 29.94 -6.93 -4.80
C ALA A 496 30.30 -6.98 -6.28
N MET A 497 31.34 -7.74 -6.66
CA MET A 497 31.75 -7.87 -8.05
C MET A 497 30.68 -8.51 -8.92
N LYS A 498 29.87 -9.44 -8.38
CA LYS A 498 28.74 -10.02 -9.08
C LYS A 498 27.65 -8.98 -9.36
N GLU A 499 27.33 -8.12 -8.39
CA GLU A 499 26.32 -7.08 -8.58
C GLU A 499 26.81 -5.99 -9.54
N LEU A 500 28.06 -5.54 -9.43
CA LEU A 500 28.67 -4.57 -10.35
C LEU A 500 28.65 -5.03 -11.81
N ARG A 501 28.90 -6.33 -12.05
CA ARG A 501 28.92 -6.90 -13.42
C ARG A 501 27.54 -7.19 -14.00
N LYS A 502 26.48 -7.11 -13.19
CA LYS A 502 25.12 -7.49 -13.60
C LYS A 502 24.43 -6.42 -14.43
N SER A 503 24.76 -5.14 -14.22
CA SER A 503 24.08 -4.02 -14.85
C SER A 503 24.97 -2.78 -14.88
N ALA A 504 25.05 -2.14 -16.05
CA ALA A 504 25.72 -0.83 -16.19
C ALA A 504 24.99 0.31 -15.46
N ASN A 505 23.82 0.05 -14.87
CA ASN A 505 23.01 1.06 -14.17
C ASN A 505 23.33 1.20 -12.67
N ILE A 506 24.28 0.44 -12.12
CA ILE A 506 24.47 0.38 -10.67
C ILE A 506 24.83 1.74 -10.04
N CYS A 507 25.63 2.56 -10.73
CA CYS A 507 25.90 3.94 -10.30
C CYS A 507 24.59 4.76 -10.25
N MET A 508 23.81 4.75 -11.34
CA MET A 508 22.50 5.39 -11.40
C MET A 508 21.55 4.91 -10.30
N ASP A 509 21.50 3.61 -10.06
CA ASP A 509 20.59 2.99 -9.08
C ASP A 509 20.92 3.41 -7.64
N LEU A 510 22.21 3.39 -7.27
CA LEU A 510 22.67 3.81 -5.94
C LEU A 510 22.50 5.32 -5.74
N ARG A 511 22.75 6.12 -6.78
CA ARG A 511 22.47 7.57 -6.75
C ARG A 511 20.98 7.84 -6.61
N PHE A 512 20.12 7.07 -7.29
CA PHE A 512 18.67 7.15 -7.12
C PHE A 512 18.23 6.78 -5.71
N ILE A 513 18.72 5.68 -5.14
CA ILE A 513 18.41 5.28 -3.76
C ILE A 513 18.81 6.38 -2.78
N TYR A 514 20.03 6.91 -2.89
CA TYR A 514 20.49 8.00 -2.04
C TYR A 514 19.63 9.27 -2.22
N GLY A 515 19.39 9.67 -3.47
CA GLY A 515 18.55 10.81 -3.82
C GLY A 515 17.12 10.66 -3.28
N LEU A 516 16.52 9.48 -3.39
CA LEU A 516 15.18 9.22 -2.86
C LEU A 516 15.14 9.36 -1.33
N LEU A 517 16.14 8.82 -0.62
CA LEU A 517 16.18 8.84 0.85
C LEU A 517 16.49 10.24 1.40
N GLN A 518 17.55 10.88 0.90
CA GLN A 518 18.03 12.16 1.41
C GLN A 518 17.27 13.33 0.79
N HIS A 519 17.25 13.41 -0.54
CA HIS A 519 16.59 14.49 -1.25
C HIS A 519 15.08 14.28 -1.21
N GLY A 520 14.53 13.18 -1.74
CA GLY A 520 13.09 12.92 -1.81
C GLY A 520 12.39 12.93 -0.44
N TYR A 521 12.72 11.97 0.43
CA TYR A 521 12.08 11.80 1.74
C TYR A 521 12.59 12.73 2.84
N GLY A 522 13.67 13.49 2.58
CA GLY A 522 14.21 14.45 3.54
C GLY A 522 14.88 13.81 4.76
N ILE A 523 15.43 12.60 4.62
CA ILE A 523 16.09 11.90 5.71
C ILE A 523 17.52 12.44 5.89
N PRO A 524 17.93 12.88 7.09
CA PRO A 524 19.28 13.40 7.32
C PRO A 524 20.37 12.34 7.08
N LYS A 525 21.53 12.76 6.58
CA LYS A 525 22.69 11.87 6.30
C LYS A 525 23.09 11.01 7.51
N ALA A 526 23.02 11.57 8.72
CA ALA A 526 23.37 10.87 9.95
C ALA A 526 22.33 9.83 10.42
N ARG A 527 21.12 9.82 9.84
CA ARG A 527 20.06 8.89 10.25
C ARG A 527 20.43 7.48 9.78
N LYS A 528 20.36 6.52 10.71
CA LYS A 528 20.47 5.09 10.41
C LYS A 528 19.15 4.52 9.91
N ILE A 529 19.23 3.67 8.90
CA ILE A 529 18.16 2.78 8.44
C ILE A 529 18.58 1.32 8.61
N LYS A 530 17.59 0.43 8.75
CA LYS A 530 17.76 -1.02 8.86
C LYS A 530 17.38 -1.67 7.55
N LEU A 531 18.38 -2.11 6.79
CA LEU A 531 18.22 -2.86 5.56
C LEU A 531 17.88 -4.31 5.92
N ALA A 532 16.71 -4.80 5.52
CA ALA A 532 16.27 -6.16 5.88
C ALA A 532 15.67 -6.88 4.68
N LYS A 533 16.17 -8.08 4.37
CA LYS A 533 15.50 -9.00 3.42
C LYS A 533 14.54 -9.95 4.12
N LYS A 534 14.87 -10.30 5.37
CA LYS A 534 14.07 -11.19 6.20
C LYS A 534 14.11 -10.76 7.66
N LEU A 535 12.99 -10.91 8.35
CA LEU A 535 12.88 -10.79 9.80
C LEU A 535 12.37 -12.11 10.37
N LYS A 536 13.10 -12.66 11.35
CA LYS A 536 12.80 -13.98 11.96
C LYS A 536 12.66 -15.12 10.92
N GLY A 537 13.40 -15.05 9.82
CA GLY A 537 13.38 -16.05 8.75
C GLY A 537 12.31 -15.85 7.68
N TYR A 538 11.42 -14.87 7.86
CA TYR A 538 10.34 -14.53 6.92
C TYR A 538 10.67 -13.30 6.10
N GLU A 539 10.26 -13.29 4.84
CA GLU A 539 10.48 -12.17 3.91
C GLU A 539 9.89 -10.87 4.44
N THR A 540 10.65 -9.79 4.30
CA THR A 540 10.14 -8.43 4.49
C THR A 540 9.37 -8.03 3.24
N GLY A 541 8.08 -7.74 3.40
CA GLY A 541 7.16 -7.45 2.30
C GLY A 541 5.73 -7.41 2.81
N TRP A 542 4.77 -7.19 1.92
CA TRP A 542 3.37 -6.99 2.29
C TRP A 542 2.61 -8.30 2.59
N THR A 543 3.11 -9.44 2.12
CA THR A 543 2.36 -10.72 2.08
C THR A 543 1.97 -11.28 3.44
N VAL A 544 2.82 -11.16 4.47
CA VAL A 544 2.48 -11.58 5.85
C VAL A 544 1.36 -10.72 6.41
N GLY A 545 1.49 -9.39 6.32
CA GLY A 545 0.48 -8.44 6.79
C GLY A 545 -0.86 -8.59 6.08
N GLY A 546 -0.85 -8.80 4.76
CA GLY A 546 -2.05 -9.12 3.98
C GLY A 546 -2.68 -10.45 4.40
N SER A 547 -1.87 -11.45 4.75
CA SER A 547 -2.36 -12.74 5.27
C SER A 547 -2.97 -12.62 6.66
N ILE A 548 -2.40 -11.77 7.53
CA ILE A 548 -2.97 -11.47 8.85
C ILE A 548 -4.31 -10.75 8.70
N ALA A 549 -4.42 -9.80 7.76
CA ALA A 549 -5.69 -9.12 7.48
C ALA A 549 -6.80 -10.13 7.10
N ILE A 550 -6.49 -11.07 6.18
CA ILE A 550 -7.41 -12.16 5.81
C ILE A 550 -7.87 -12.99 7.03
N LEU A 551 -6.98 -13.23 7.99
CA LEU A 551 -7.27 -14.03 9.19
C LEU A 551 -8.04 -13.27 10.28
N GLU A 552 -7.88 -11.95 10.34
CA GLU A 552 -8.52 -11.09 11.36
C GLU A 552 -9.84 -10.48 10.88
N ASP A 553 -10.13 -10.45 9.58
CA ASP A 553 -11.36 -9.88 8.97
C ASP A 553 -12.64 -10.70 9.24
N ASN A 554 -12.77 -11.35 10.40
CA ASN A 554 -13.90 -12.20 10.80
C ASN A 554 -14.23 -13.36 9.84
N TRP A 555 -13.45 -13.57 8.77
CA TRP A 555 -13.80 -14.43 7.64
C TRP A 555 -13.84 -15.94 7.99
N PHE A 556 -13.27 -16.36 9.11
CA PHE A 556 -13.25 -17.77 9.52
C PHE A 556 -13.47 -18.02 11.02
N VAL A 557 -14.36 -17.25 11.65
CA VAL A 557 -15.27 -17.90 12.61
C VAL A 557 -16.31 -18.57 11.73
N GLY A 558 -16.24 -19.90 11.62
CA GLY A 558 -17.14 -20.67 10.75
C GLY A 558 -18.57 -20.14 10.82
N SER A 559 -19.15 -19.94 9.65
CA SER A 559 -20.52 -19.50 9.41
C SER A 559 -21.44 -20.01 10.52
N LEU A 560 -21.91 -19.09 11.35
CA LEU A 560 -23.08 -19.32 12.20
C LEU A 560 -24.27 -19.49 11.25
N ILE A 561 -24.59 -20.75 10.94
CA ILE A 561 -25.94 -21.19 10.54
C ILE A 561 -26.44 -22.11 11.64
#